data_AF-A0A016T0M7-F1
#
_entry.id   AF-A0A016T0M7-F1
#
_cell.length_a   1.000
_cell.length_b   1.000
_cell.length_c   1.000
_cell.angle_alpha   90.00
_cell.angle_beta   90.00
_cell.angle_gamma   90.00
#
_symmetry.space_group_name_H-M   'P 1'
#
loop_
_entity.id
_entity.type
_entity.pdbx_description
1 polymer ?
#
loop_
_entity_poly.entity_id
_entity_poly.type
_entity_poly.pdbx_seq_one_letter_code
_entity_poly.pdbx_strand_id
1 'polypeptide(L)'
;MSSASSVCSSNDIDYAVLDSRIPPAIRRDVERFSMFISRLRAALDVNTNVPDGESMCVSVHAALEMVSESMRDLFKHSQFKTNQVILPSLQLVQSVKDLKFDSATVDTTRVHNVIDQLESAVLNTIINSHVIQPSPARYFTLGRRPKPT
;
A
#
# COMPACT_ATOMS: atom_id res chain seq x y z
N MET A 1 5.53 -51.03 0.16
CA MET A 1 6.41 -50.15 -0.67
C MET A 1 5.51 -49.21 -1.43
N SER A 2 5.92 -47.94 -1.44
CA SER A 2 5.20 -46.74 -1.85
C SER A 2 4.74 -46.72 -3.30
N SER A 3 3.68 -45.95 -3.59
CA SER A 3 3.73 -44.87 -4.59
C SER A 3 2.58 -43.90 -4.35
N ALA A 4 2.97 -42.65 -4.08
CA ALA A 4 2.11 -41.54 -3.78
C ALA A 4 1.43 -41.02 -5.05
N SER A 5 0.12 -40.80 -4.96
CA SER A 5 -0.58 -39.67 -5.61
C SER A 5 0.10 -38.36 -5.18
N SER A 6 0.16 -37.26 -5.92
CA SER A 6 -0.42 -36.85 -7.19
C SER A 6 0.14 -35.46 -7.48
N VAL A 7 0.30 -35.11 -8.75
CA VAL A 7 0.26 -33.75 -9.33
C VAL A 7 0.64 -32.57 -8.41
N CYS A 8 1.86 -32.04 -8.58
CA CYS A 8 2.12 -30.63 -8.28
C CYS A 8 1.78 -29.84 -9.54
N SER A 9 0.49 -29.53 -9.69
CA SER A 9 -0.01 -28.65 -10.74
C SER A 9 0.41 -27.22 -10.42
N SER A 10 0.83 -26.52 -11.47
CA SER A 10 1.21 -25.11 -11.56
C SER A 10 0.55 -24.21 -10.51
N ASN A 11 1.37 -23.44 -9.79
CA ASN A 11 0.91 -22.37 -8.90
C ASN A 11 0.30 -21.23 -9.73
N ASP A 12 -0.93 -21.40 -10.21
CA ASP A 12 -1.83 -20.26 -10.37
C ASP A 12 -2.22 -19.83 -8.96
N ILE A 13 -1.50 -18.83 -8.44
CA ILE A 13 -1.88 -18.19 -7.18
C ILE A 13 -3.21 -17.52 -7.46
N ASP A 14 -4.28 -18.19 -7.03
CA ASP A 14 -5.65 -17.75 -7.17
C ASP A 14 -5.79 -16.38 -6.51
N TYR A 15 -6.07 -15.35 -7.32
CA TYR A 15 -6.24 -13.98 -6.86
C TYR A 15 -7.31 -13.90 -5.75
N ALA A 16 -8.30 -14.79 -5.74
CA ALA A 16 -9.29 -14.90 -4.68
C ALA A 16 -8.71 -15.36 -3.34
N VAL A 17 -7.70 -16.22 -3.36
CA VAL A 17 -6.97 -16.66 -2.15
C VAL A 17 -6.06 -15.55 -1.64
N LEU A 18 -5.39 -14.81 -2.55
CA LEU A 18 -4.60 -13.64 -2.18
C LEU A 18 -5.49 -12.55 -1.54
N ASP A 19 -6.66 -12.33 -2.13
CA ASP A 19 -7.65 -11.38 -1.64
C ASP A 19 -8.15 -11.78 -0.24
N SER A 20 -8.41 -13.07 0.00
CA SER A 20 -8.86 -13.56 1.30
C SER A 20 -7.85 -13.42 2.45
N ARG A 21 -6.55 -13.30 2.15
CA ARG A 21 -5.48 -13.21 3.15
C ARG A 21 -5.30 -11.81 3.72
N ILE A 22 -5.65 -10.78 2.96
CA ILE A 22 -5.51 -9.40 3.40
C ILE A 22 -6.74 -9.02 4.24
N PRO A 23 -6.57 -8.62 5.52
CA PRO A 23 -7.70 -8.22 6.35
C PRO A 23 -8.51 -7.09 5.70
N PRO A 24 -9.85 -7.14 5.73
CA PRO A 24 -10.70 -6.16 5.01
C PRO A 24 -10.42 -4.70 5.37
N ALA A 25 -10.10 -4.42 6.64
CA ALA A 25 -9.76 -3.07 7.09
C ALA A 25 -8.47 -2.56 6.42
N ILE A 26 -7.43 -3.39 6.34
CA ILE A 26 -6.17 -3.05 5.66
C ILE A 26 -6.43 -2.83 4.18
N ARG A 27 -7.21 -3.71 3.54
CA ARG A 27 -7.54 -3.58 2.12
C ARG A 27 -8.21 -2.24 1.80
N ARG A 28 -9.26 -1.89 2.54
CA ARG A 28 -9.97 -0.62 2.39
C ARG A 28 -9.04 0.58 2.57
N ASP A 29 -8.17 0.53 3.58
CA ASP A 29 -7.26 1.65 3.86
C ASP A 29 -6.17 1.78 2.77
N VAL A 30 -5.71 0.67 2.18
CA VAL A 30 -4.80 0.63 1.02
C VAL A 30 -5.48 1.13 -0.26
N GLU A 31 -6.71 0.70 -0.54
CA GLU A 31 -7.49 1.16 -1.70
C GLU A 31 -7.70 2.69 -1.63
N ARG A 32 -8.05 3.20 -0.44
CA ARG A 32 -8.17 4.63 -0.20
C ARG A 32 -6.84 5.36 -0.43
N PHE A 33 -5.74 4.81 0.07
CA PHE A 33 -4.40 5.34 -0.18
C PHE A 33 -4.09 5.41 -1.69
N SER A 34 -4.29 4.32 -2.44
CA SER A 34 -4.05 4.29 -3.89
C SER A 34 -4.92 5.29 -4.66
N MET A 35 -6.19 5.46 -4.27
CA MET A 35 -7.07 6.46 -4.86
C MET A 35 -6.52 7.88 -4.64
N PHE A 36 -6.06 8.20 -3.43
CA PHE A 36 -5.53 9.52 -3.12
C PHE A 36 -4.17 9.79 -3.77
N ILE A 37 -3.31 8.79 -3.89
CA ILE A 37 -2.08 8.90 -4.66
C ILE A 37 -2.37 9.16 -6.13
N SER A 38 -3.34 8.45 -6.72
CA SER A 38 -3.77 8.68 -8.10
C SER A 38 -4.27 10.12 -8.31
N ARG A 39 -5.03 10.64 -7.35
CA ARG A 39 -5.49 12.03 -7.36
C ARG A 39 -4.35 13.04 -7.20
N LEU A 40 -3.34 12.75 -6.39
CA LEU A 40 -2.14 13.58 -6.27
C LEU A 40 -1.34 13.60 -7.57
N ARG A 41 -1.17 12.44 -8.24
CA ARG A 41 -0.52 12.39 -9.56
C ARG A 41 -1.27 13.22 -10.59
N ALA A 42 -2.60 13.14 -10.61
CA ALA A 42 -3.41 13.96 -11.50
C ALA A 42 -3.23 15.45 -11.21
N ALA A 43 -3.24 15.87 -9.94
CA ALA A 43 -3.03 17.27 -9.56
C ALA A 43 -1.62 17.81 -9.91
N LEU A 44 -0.62 16.92 -9.99
CA LEU A 44 0.74 17.25 -10.41
C LEU A 44 0.91 17.29 -11.93
N ASP A 45 -0.03 16.75 -12.69
CA ASP A 45 0.01 16.77 -14.16
C ASP A 45 -0.45 18.13 -14.68
N VAL A 46 0.52 18.91 -15.15
CA VAL A 46 0.35 20.23 -15.76
C VAL A 46 -0.56 20.24 -17.01
N ASN A 47 -0.88 19.08 -17.58
CA ASN A 47 -1.81 18.96 -18.72
C ASN A 47 -3.26 18.73 -18.30
N THR A 48 -3.53 18.51 -17.01
CA THR A 48 -4.89 18.34 -16.52
C THR A 48 -5.56 19.70 -16.31
N ASN A 49 -6.76 19.86 -16.88
CA ASN A 49 -7.57 21.07 -16.69
C ASN A 49 -7.88 21.20 -15.20
N VAL A 50 -7.34 22.26 -14.57
CA VAL A 50 -7.73 22.63 -13.22
C VAL A 50 -9.18 23.14 -13.29
N PRO A 51 -10.10 22.65 -12.45
CA PRO A 51 -11.48 23.14 -12.41
C PRO A 51 -11.52 24.67 -12.25
N ASP A 52 -12.49 25.32 -12.90
CA ASP A 52 -12.60 26.78 -13.02
C ASP A 52 -12.22 27.53 -11.73
N GLY A 53 -11.06 28.18 -11.75
CA GLY A 53 -10.60 29.11 -10.71
C GLY A 53 -9.72 28.55 -9.60
N GLU A 54 -9.50 27.23 -9.51
CA GLU A 54 -8.51 26.67 -8.59
C GLU A 54 -7.09 26.78 -9.16
N SER A 55 -6.08 26.97 -8.29
CA SER A 55 -4.68 26.91 -8.71
C SER A 55 -4.12 25.51 -8.50
N MET A 56 -3.15 25.12 -9.34
CA MET A 56 -2.43 23.85 -9.20
C MET A 56 -1.91 23.65 -7.77
N CYS A 57 -1.41 24.72 -7.13
CA CYS A 57 -0.96 24.71 -5.74
C CYS A 57 -2.05 24.21 -4.79
N VAL A 58 -3.27 24.77 -4.88
CA VAL A 58 -4.40 24.38 -4.04
C VAL A 58 -4.78 22.92 -4.29
N SER A 59 -4.90 22.50 -5.55
CA SER A 59 -5.28 21.12 -5.89
C SER A 59 -4.23 20.10 -5.43
N VAL A 60 -2.93 20.39 -5.58
CA VAL A 60 -1.84 19.53 -5.11
C VAL A 60 -1.84 19.44 -3.59
N HIS A 61 -2.00 20.55 -2.86
CA HIS A 61 -2.03 20.54 -1.41
C HIS A 61 -3.25 19.80 -0.85
N ALA A 62 -4.44 19.96 -1.45
CA ALA A 62 -5.62 19.20 -1.07
C ALA A 62 -5.44 17.69 -1.32
N ALA A 63 -4.84 17.32 -2.45
CA ALA A 63 -4.53 15.92 -2.74
C ALA A 63 -3.49 15.34 -1.77
N LEU A 64 -2.45 16.09 -1.43
CA LEU A 64 -1.45 15.69 -0.43
C LEU A 64 -2.06 15.51 0.95
N GLU A 65 -3.02 16.34 1.34
CA GLU A 65 -3.72 16.22 2.63
C GLU A 65 -4.50 14.90 2.70
N MET A 66 -5.22 14.54 1.64
CA MET A 66 -5.89 13.23 1.54
C MET A 66 -4.89 12.07 1.61
N VAL A 67 -3.76 12.15 0.90
CA VAL A 67 -2.69 11.13 1.01
C VAL A 67 -2.18 11.04 2.45
N SER A 68 -1.90 12.17 3.08
CA SER A 68 -1.43 12.22 4.48
C SER A 68 -2.47 11.62 5.45
N GLU A 69 -3.76 11.83 5.20
CA GLU A 69 -4.84 11.18 5.95
C GLU A 69 -4.84 9.66 5.78
N SER A 70 -4.77 9.16 4.55
CA SER A 70 -4.70 7.72 4.30
C SER A 70 -3.44 7.09 4.88
N MET A 71 -2.31 7.80 4.92
CA MET A 71 -1.10 7.34 5.61
C MET A 71 -1.31 7.21 7.13
N ARG A 72 -2.04 8.15 7.75
CA ARG A 72 -2.43 8.03 9.17
C ARG A 72 -3.32 6.80 9.40
N ASP A 73 -4.22 6.49 8.48
CA ASP A 73 -5.03 5.27 8.52
C ASP A 73 -4.16 4.01 8.41
N LEU A 74 -3.24 3.96 7.44
CA LEU A 74 -2.30 2.86 7.29
C LEU A 74 -1.42 2.66 8.54
N PHE A 75 -0.96 3.74 9.16
CA PHE A 75 -0.17 3.68 10.39
C PHE A 75 -0.95 3.21 11.62
N LYS A 76 -2.28 3.01 11.56
CA LYS A 76 -3.01 2.29 12.61
C LYS A 76 -2.62 0.81 12.64
N HIS A 77 -2.16 0.26 11.52
CA HIS A 77 -1.67 -1.12 11.42
C HIS A 77 -0.15 -1.17 11.63
N SER A 78 0.30 -1.98 12.59
CA SER A 78 1.71 -2.01 13.02
C SER A 78 2.69 -2.36 11.89
N GLN A 79 2.29 -3.20 10.94
CA GLN A 79 3.10 -3.61 9.80
C GLN A 79 3.57 -2.45 8.90
N PHE A 80 2.84 -1.34 8.85
CA PHE A 80 3.23 -0.16 8.05
C PHE A 80 4.11 0.82 8.83
N LYS A 81 4.33 0.61 10.15
CA LYS A 81 5.20 1.46 10.98
C LYS A 81 6.69 1.11 10.78
N THR A 82 7.14 1.11 9.54
CA THR A 82 8.54 0.82 9.17
C THR A 82 9.18 2.06 8.60
N ASN A 83 10.50 2.19 8.73
CA ASN A 83 11.23 3.31 8.13
C ASN A 83 11.07 3.35 6.60
N GLN A 84 10.88 2.20 5.96
CA GLN A 84 10.67 2.08 4.51
C GLN A 84 9.36 2.74 4.06
N VAL A 85 8.36 2.86 4.95
CA VAL A 85 7.08 3.52 4.66
C VAL A 85 7.05 4.94 5.26
N ILE A 86 7.54 5.11 6.48
CA ILE A 86 7.54 6.39 7.19
C ILE A 86 8.42 7.42 6.46
N LEU A 87 9.65 7.06 6.06
CA LEU A 87 10.56 8.03 5.45
C LEU A 87 10.03 8.58 4.12
N PRO A 88 9.58 7.76 3.14
CA PRO A 88 8.99 8.29 1.92
C PRO A 88 7.72 9.10 2.17
N SER A 89 6.91 8.75 3.17
CA SER A 89 5.71 9.53 3.51
C SER A 89 6.03 10.95 3.98
N LEU A 90 7.09 11.12 4.79
CA LEU A 90 7.56 12.43 5.23
C LEU A 90 8.25 13.20 4.09
N GLN A 91 9.04 12.50 3.29
CA GLN A 91 9.70 13.06 2.11
C GLN A 91 8.68 13.55 1.09
N LEU A 92 7.52 12.90 0.95
CA LEU A 92 6.46 13.31 0.04
C LEU A 92 5.96 14.70 0.42
N VAL A 93 5.60 14.90 1.70
CA VAL A 93 5.16 16.19 2.23
C VAL A 93 6.22 17.27 1.98
N GLN A 94 7.49 16.96 2.26
CA GLN A 94 8.56 17.93 2.05
C GLN A 94 8.77 18.23 0.56
N SER A 95 8.74 17.22 -0.31
CA SER A 95 8.94 17.39 -1.75
C SER A 95 7.87 18.27 -2.39
N VAL A 96 6.61 18.16 -1.94
CA VAL A 96 5.53 19.03 -2.40
C VAL A 96 5.71 20.46 -1.89
N LYS A 97 6.11 20.64 -0.63
CA LYS A 97 6.40 21.97 -0.07
C LYS A 97 7.56 22.68 -0.77
N ASP A 98 8.49 21.92 -1.34
CA ASP A 98 9.65 22.46 -2.06
C ASP A 98 9.31 22.91 -3.50
N LEU A 99 8.11 22.57 -4.01
CA LEU A 99 7.66 22.97 -5.35
C LEU A 99 7.56 24.48 -5.48
N LYS A 100 7.92 24.98 -6.66
CA LYS A 100 7.85 26.41 -7.01
C LYS A 100 6.64 26.67 -7.89
N PHE A 101 5.46 26.76 -7.29
CA PHE A 101 4.20 26.99 -8.00
C PHE A 101 4.12 28.35 -8.73
N ASP A 102 4.92 29.34 -8.31
CA ASP A 102 5.00 30.66 -8.96
C ASP A 102 5.94 30.68 -10.19
N SER A 103 6.59 29.56 -10.51
CA SER A 103 7.50 29.43 -11.65
C SER A 103 6.73 29.18 -12.96
N ALA A 104 7.26 29.64 -14.09
CA ALA A 104 6.71 29.35 -15.42
C ALA A 104 6.63 27.85 -15.75
N THR A 105 7.47 27.04 -15.08
CA THR A 105 7.40 25.57 -15.11
C THR A 105 7.62 25.02 -13.70
N VAL A 106 6.81 24.03 -13.32
CA VAL A 106 6.91 23.35 -12.02
C VAL A 106 7.59 22.00 -12.24
N ASP A 107 8.79 21.81 -11.68
CA ASP A 107 9.46 20.51 -11.73
C ASP A 107 8.89 19.57 -10.64
N THR A 108 8.09 18.60 -11.08
CA THR A 108 7.44 17.61 -10.21
C THR A 108 8.22 16.30 -10.11
N THR A 109 9.37 16.18 -10.78
CA THR A 109 10.14 14.92 -10.90
C THR A 109 10.44 14.30 -9.54
N ARG A 110 10.90 15.11 -8.59
CA ARG A 110 11.21 14.65 -7.23
C ARG A 110 9.98 14.11 -6.51
N VAL A 111 8.82 14.75 -6.70
CA VAL A 111 7.56 14.32 -6.07
C VAL A 111 7.14 12.97 -6.64
N HIS A 112 7.16 12.79 -7.96
CA HIS A 112 6.84 11.52 -8.60
C HIS A 112 7.73 10.37 -8.12
N ASN A 113 9.05 10.59 -8.03
CA ASN A 113 9.98 9.58 -7.53
C ASN A 113 9.65 9.13 -6.09
N VAL A 114 9.23 10.06 -5.23
CA VAL A 114 8.86 9.73 -3.85
C VAL A 114 7.50 9.01 -3.81
N ILE A 115 6.55 9.40 -4.66
CA ILE A 115 5.28 8.68 -4.80
C ILE A 115 5.54 7.21 -5.17
N ASP A 116 6.38 6.95 -6.17
CA ASP A 116 6.70 5.59 -6.62
C ASP A 116 7.35 4.74 -5.51
N GLN A 117 8.27 5.35 -4.75
CA GLN A 117 8.90 4.70 -3.59
C GLN A 117 7.87 4.36 -2.50
N LEU A 118 6.97 5.30 -2.19
CA LEU A 118 5.97 5.12 -1.14
C LEU A 118 4.97 4.02 -1.53
N GLU A 119 4.44 4.03 -2.76
CA GLU A 119 3.54 2.97 -3.23
C GLU A 119 4.22 1.60 -3.22
N SER A 120 5.46 1.52 -3.69
CA SER A 120 6.23 0.28 -3.65
C SER A 120 6.42 -0.22 -2.22
N ALA A 121 6.74 0.67 -1.28
CA ALA A 121 6.91 0.31 0.13
C ALA A 121 5.61 -0.21 0.77
N VAL A 122 4.46 0.42 0.46
CA VAL A 122 3.14 -0.04 0.92
C VAL A 122 2.82 -1.42 0.33
N LEU A 123 3.02 -1.61 -0.98
CA LEU A 123 2.78 -2.89 -1.65
C LEU A 123 3.67 -4.00 -1.08
N ASN A 124 4.97 -3.74 -0.95
CA ASN A 124 5.93 -4.69 -0.37
C ASN A 124 5.55 -5.07 1.06
N THR A 125 5.06 -4.11 1.84
CA THR A 125 4.57 -4.38 3.20
C THR A 125 3.39 -5.35 3.19
N ILE A 126 2.44 -5.18 2.27
CA ILE A 126 1.27 -6.08 2.12
C ILE A 126 1.74 -7.49 1.74
N ILE A 127 2.61 -7.60 0.75
CA ILE A 127 3.16 -8.87 0.27
C ILE A 127 3.87 -9.61 1.40
N ASN A 128 4.78 -8.93 2.10
CA ASN A 128 5.57 -9.55 3.15
C ASN A 128 4.73 -9.93 4.39
N SER A 129 3.68 -9.16 4.67
CA SER A 129 2.86 -9.37 5.88
C SER A 129 1.73 -10.37 5.67
N HIS A 130 1.14 -10.44 4.48
CA HIS A 130 -0.10 -11.21 4.24
C HIS A 130 0.02 -12.27 3.16
N VAL A 131 0.95 -12.13 2.21
CA VAL A 131 1.09 -13.07 1.09
C VAL A 131 2.15 -14.13 1.38
N ILE A 132 3.34 -13.70 1.83
CA ILE A 132 4.49 -14.57 2.06
C ILE A 132 4.41 -15.28 3.42
N GLN A 133 3.63 -14.76 4.38
CA GLN A 133 3.51 -15.43 5.68
C GLN A 133 2.99 -16.87 5.52
N PRO A 134 3.70 -17.88 6.06
CA PRO A 134 3.16 -19.22 6.17
C PRO A 134 1.89 -19.12 7.02
N SER A 135 0.77 -19.65 6.52
CA SER A 135 -0.42 -19.87 7.36
C SER A 135 0.06 -20.50 8.66
N PRO A 136 -0.36 -20.02 9.85
CA PRO A 136 -0.03 -20.70 11.09
C PRO A 136 -0.47 -22.14 10.89
N ALA A 137 0.49 -23.07 10.93
CA ALA A 137 0.17 -24.48 10.92
C ALA A 137 -0.82 -24.64 12.07
N ARG A 138 -2.07 -24.99 11.75
CA ARG A 138 -3.06 -25.33 12.76
C ARG A 138 -2.42 -26.48 13.53
N TYR A 139 -1.89 -26.20 14.71
CA TYR A 139 -1.59 -27.22 15.70
C TYR A 139 -2.93 -27.82 16.08
N PHE A 140 -3.42 -28.74 15.25
CA PHE A 140 -4.39 -29.72 15.67
C PHE A 140 -3.67 -30.60 16.70
N THR A 141 -3.77 -30.24 17.98
CA THR A 141 -3.58 -31.19 19.06
C THR A 141 -4.76 -32.15 19.02
N LEU A 142 -4.75 -33.08 18.06
CA LEU A 142 -5.63 -34.23 18.04
C LEU A 142 -5.27 -35.11 19.24
N GLY A 143 -6.28 -35.40 20.03
CA GLY A 143 -6.16 -35.90 21.39
C GLY A 143 -5.38 -37.19 21.54
N ARG A 144 -4.64 -37.27 22.64
CA ARG A 144 -4.21 -38.54 23.22
C ARG A 144 -5.02 -38.80 24.49
N ARG A 145 -6.12 -39.53 24.33
CA ARG A 145 -6.95 -40.08 25.41
C ARG A 145 -6.09 -41.07 26.22
N PRO A 146 -6.03 -41.01 27.57
CA PRO A 146 -5.41 -42.07 28.36
C PRO A 146 -6.28 -43.32 28.31
N LYS A 147 -5.67 -44.48 28.05
CA LYS A 147 -6.30 -45.80 28.09
C LYS A 147 -6.32 -46.29 29.56
N PRO A 148 -7.39 -46.96 30.02
CA PRO A 148 -7.48 -47.41 31.41
C PRO A 148 -6.71 -48.72 31.63
N THR A 149 -6.08 -48.82 32.79
CA THR A 149 -5.79 -50.06 33.54
C THR A 149 -5.88 -49.72 35.01
#